data_AF-A0A5B0W0Z2-F1
#
_entry.id   AF-A0A5B0W0Z2-F1
#
_cell.length_a   1.000
_cell.length_b   1.000
_cell.length_c   1.000
_cell.angle_alpha   90.00
_cell.angle_beta   90.00
_cell.angle_gamma   90.00
#
_symmetry.space_group_name_H-M   'P 1'
#
loop_
_entity.id
_entity.type
_entity.pdbx_description
1 polymer ?
#
loop_
_entity_poly.entity_id
_entity_poly.type
_entity_poly.pdbx_seq_one_letter_code
_entity_poly.pdbx_strand_id
1 'polypeptide(L)'
;MTPAERREKYLLNEFDRIFESLEYRLFEHLAAADHIVAKIISEASTAGIGLSTSQKVVRAKIEDMIDQIAEKRELETPKRARKDSK
;
A
#
# COMPACT_ATOMS: atom_id res chain seq x y z
N MET A 1 24.69 -5.51 21.66
CA MET A 1 23.27 -5.50 21.24
C MET A 1 22.39 -5.40 22.47
N THR A 2 21.64 -4.31 22.61
CA THR A 2 20.78 -4.04 23.78
C THR A 2 19.52 -4.92 23.77
N PRO A 3 18.81 -5.06 24.89
CA PRO A 3 17.51 -5.73 24.91
C PRO A 3 16.48 -5.11 23.94
N ALA A 4 16.51 -3.78 23.76
CA ALA A 4 15.63 -3.08 22.83
C ALA A 4 15.91 -3.45 21.38
N GLU A 5 17.19 -3.44 20.97
CA GLU A 5 17.63 -3.84 19.62
C GLU A 5 17.26 -5.30 19.31
N ARG A 6 17.34 -6.20 20.31
CA ARG A 6 16.95 -7.62 20.14
C ARG A 6 15.46 -7.77 19.89
N ARG A 7 14.64 -7.01 20.61
CA ARG A 7 13.20 -7.00 20.45
C ARG A 7 12.79 -6.44 19.09
N GLU A 8 13.39 -5.33 18.67
CA GLU A 8 13.14 -4.72 17.37
C GLU A 8 13.50 -5.67 16.22
N LYS A 9 14.68 -6.28 16.26
CA LYS A 9 15.08 -7.29 15.26
C LYS A 9 14.11 -8.47 15.18
N TYR A 10 13.63 -8.96 16.31
CA TYR A 10 12.63 -10.03 16.33
C TYR A 10 11.31 -9.60 15.66
N LEU A 11 10.83 -8.38 15.95
CA LEU A 11 9.59 -7.86 15.37
C LEU A 11 9.70 -7.66 13.86
N LEU A 12 10.84 -7.16 13.38
CA LEU A 12 11.10 -7.03 11.95
C LEU A 12 11.09 -8.38 11.25
N ASN A 13 11.79 -9.38 11.81
CA ASN A 13 11.78 -10.74 11.25
C ASN A 13 10.36 -11.36 11.19
N GLU A 14 9.53 -11.08 12.19
CA GLU A 14 8.15 -11.59 12.19
C GLU A 14 7.29 -10.86 11.17
N PHE A 15 7.51 -9.54 11.01
CA PHE A 15 6.86 -8.77 9.96
C PHE A 15 7.26 -9.26 8.57
N ASP A 16 8.55 -9.54 8.35
CA ASP A 16 9.05 -10.08 7.07
C ASP A 16 8.36 -11.40 6.73
N ARG A 17 8.22 -12.32 7.70
CA ARG A 17 7.49 -13.59 7.49
C ARG A 17 6.03 -13.37 7.11
N ILE A 18 5.35 -12.45 7.79
CA ILE A 18 3.96 -12.10 7.48
C ILE A 18 3.89 -11.53 6.07
N PHE A 19 4.80 -10.62 5.72
CA PHE A 19 4.87 -10.01 4.39
C PHE A 19 5.13 -11.06 3.31
N GLU A 20 6.18 -11.87 3.44
CA GLU A 20 6.54 -12.95 2.51
C GLU A 20 5.36 -13.89 2.25
N SER A 21 4.59 -14.22 3.29
CA SER A 21 3.41 -15.10 3.15
C SER A 21 2.28 -14.50 2.30
N LEU A 22 2.26 -13.17 2.14
CA LEU A 22 1.24 -12.42 1.40
C LEU A 22 1.80 -11.73 0.14
N GLU A 23 3.11 -11.69 -0.01
CA GLU A 23 3.84 -10.90 -1.00
C GLU A 23 3.38 -11.24 -2.42
N TYR A 24 3.31 -12.54 -2.76
CA TYR A 24 2.90 -12.97 -4.08
C TYR A 24 1.49 -12.48 -4.45
N ARG A 25 0.54 -12.62 -3.52
CA ARG A 25 -0.85 -12.17 -3.74
C ARG A 25 -0.91 -10.66 -3.90
N LEU A 26 -0.16 -9.92 -3.08
CA LEU A 26 -0.05 -8.47 -3.21
C LEU A 26 0.54 -8.10 -4.57
N PHE A 27 1.61 -8.77 -4.99
CA PHE A 27 2.27 -8.55 -6.27
C PHE A 27 1.33 -8.78 -7.45
N GLU A 28 0.54 -9.86 -7.46
CA GLU A 28 -0.43 -10.12 -8.53
C GLU A 28 -1.46 -8.99 -8.68
N HIS A 29 -1.97 -8.47 -7.56
CA HIS A 29 -2.90 -7.35 -7.58
C HIS A 29 -2.23 -6.05 -8.06
N LEU A 30 -0.97 -5.80 -7.67
CA LEU A 30 -0.21 -4.65 -8.16
C LEU A 30 0.08 -4.76 -9.66
N ALA A 31 0.40 -5.96 -10.17
CA ALA A 31 0.60 -6.18 -11.60
C ALA A 31 -0.69 -5.93 -12.40
N ALA A 32 -1.84 -6.40 -11.89
CA ALA A 32 -3.13 -6.09 -12.50
C ALA A 32 -3.43 -4.58 -12.49
N ALA A 33 -3.09 -3.87 -11.41
CA ALA A 33 -3.21 -2.42 -11.34
C ALA A 33 -2.28 -1.70 -12.33
N ASP A 34 -1.05 -2.18 -12.52
CA ASP A 34 -0.10 -1.62 -13.48
C ASP A 34 -0.62 -1.67 -14.93
N HIS A 35 -1.31 -2.75 -15.31
CA HIS A 35 -1.97 -2.80 -16.62
C HIS A 35 -3.00 -1.68 -16.82
N ILE A 36 -3.72 -1.30 -15.77
CA ILE A 36 -4.67 -0.18 -15.81
C ILE A 36 -3.89 1.15 -15.91
N VAL A 37 -2.81 1.30 -15.14
CA VAL A 37 -1.92 2.46 -15.20
C VAL A 37 -1.35 2.66 -16.60
N ALA A 38 -0.87 1.61 -17.24
CA ALA A 38 -0.36 1.65 -18.61
C ALA A 38 -1.44 2.13 -19.59
N LYS A 39 -2.69 1.69 -19.42
CA LYS A 39 -3.81 2.16 -20.22
C LYS A 39 -4.12 3.65 -20.00
N ILE A 40 -4.13 4.11 -18.74
CA ILE A 40 -4.31 5.53 -18.41
C ILE A 40 -3.23 6.40 -19.07
N ILE A 41 -1.96 5.96 -18.99
CA ILE A 41 -0.84 6.68 -19.61
C ILE A 41 -0.98 6.69 -21.14
N SER A 42 -1.39 5.58 -21.73
CA SER A 42 -1.66 5.50 -23.17
C SER A 42 -2.75 6.48 -23.60
N GLU A 43 -3.88 6.53 -22.89
CA GLU A 43 -4.97 7.46 -23.17
C GLU A 43 -4.51 8.92 -22.99
N ALA A 44 -3.77 9.23 -21.93
CA ALA A 44 -3.18 10.55 -21.73
C ALA A 44 -2.25 10.95 -22.89
N SER A 45 -1.45 10.01 -23.39
CA SER A 45 -0.59 10.23 -24.55
C SER A 45 -1.41 10.53 -25.80
N THR A 46 -2.52 9.83 -26.04
CA THR A 46 -3.41 10.12 -27.18
C THR A 46 -4.07 11.50 -27.09
N ALA A 47 -4.24 12.02 -25.87
CA ALA A 47 -4.72 13.37 -25.61
C ALA A 47 -3.60 14.44 -25.69
N GLY A 48 -2.37 14.06 -26.05
CA GLY A 48 -1.23 14.98 -26.17
C GLY A 48 -0.56 15.33 -24.84
N ILE A 49 -0.87 14.62 -23.75
CA ILE A 49 -0.22 14.83 -22.45
C ILE A 49 1.14 14.13 -22.46
N GLY A 50 2.20 14.87 -22.16
CA GLY A 50 3.56 14.34 -22.12
C GLY A 50 3.75 13.27 -21.03
N LEU A 51 4.56 12.25 -21.33
CA LEU A 51 4.79 11.08 -20.46
C LEU A 51 5.20 11.46 -19.03
N SER A 52 6.12 12.41 -18.87
CA SER A 52 6.58 12.88 -17.56
C SER A 52 5.44 13.46 -16.72
N THR A 53 4.57 14.26 -17.34
CA THR A 53 3.37 14.80 -16.68
C THR A 53 2.40 13.68 -16.30
N SER A 54 2.13 12.75 -17.22
CA SER A 54 1.25 11.60 -16.97
C SER A 54 1.75 10.75 -15.81
N GLN A 55 3.04 10.40 -15.78
CA GLN A 55 3.65 9.62 -14.70
C GLN A 55 3.54 10.32 -13.34
N LYS A 56 3.81 11.63 -13.30
CA LYS A 56 3.72 12.43 -12.07
C LYS A 56 2.29 12.45 -11.53
N VAL A 57 1.31 12.73 -12.41
CA VAL A 57 -0.10 12.82 -12.02
C VAL A 57 -0.64 11.46 -11.59
N VAL A 58 -0.35 10.39 -12.35
CA VAL A 58 -0.81 9.04 -12.01
C VAL A 58 -0.22 8.57 -10.69
N ARG A 59 1.08 8.80 -10.44
CA ARG A 59 1.69 8.47 -9.14
C ARG A 59 0.96 9.13 -7.98
N ALA A 60 0.77 10.46 -8.04
CA ALA A 60 0.07 11.19 -6.99
C ALA A 60 -1.36 10.65 -6.77
N LYS A 61 -2.06 10.28 -7.84
CA LYS A 61 -3.41 9.70 -7.74
C LYS A 61 -3.41 8.30 -7.12
N ILE A 62 -2.41 7.47 -7.39
CA ILE A 62 -2.27 6.16 -6.76
C ILE A 62 -1.97 6.31 -5.28
N GLU A 63 -1.08 7.23 -4.91
CA GLU A 63 -0.78 7.57 -3.51
C GLU A 63 -2.07 8.01 -2.78
N ASP A 64 -2.83 8.95 -3.35
CA ASP A 64 -4.13 9.39 -2.82
C ASP A 64 -5.10 8.21 -2.60
N MET A 65 -5.12 7.23 -3.52
CA MET A 65 -6.01 6.06 -3.41
C MET A 65 -5.55 5.09 -2.33
N ILE A 66 -4.24 4.89 -2.17
CA ILE A 66 -3.67 4.05 -1.09
C ILE A 66 -4.03 4.65 0.27
N ASP A 67 -3.93 5.97 0.41
CA ASP A 67 -4.29 6.68 1.64
C ASP A 67 -5.79 6.50 1.94
N GLN A 68 -6.67 6.69 0.96
CA GLN A 68 -8.11 6.46 1.13
C GLN A 68 -8.44 5.02 1.53
N ILE A 69 -7.70 4.02 1.01
CA ILE A 69 -7.87 2.61 1.39
C ILE A 69 -7.38 2.38 2.82
N ALA A 70 -6.28 3.02 3.25
CA ALA A 70 -5.80 2.96 4.62
C ALA A 70 -6.80 3.58 5.60
N GLU A 71 -7.29 4.79 5.31
CA GLU A 71 -8.31 5.49 6.11
C GLU A 71 -9.58 4.64 6.27
N LYS A 72 -10.09 4.04 5.19
CA LYS A 72 -11.26 3.15 5.25
C LYS A 72 -11.01 1.93 6.14
N ARG A 73 -9.81 1.33 6.08
CA ARG A 73 -9.45 0.21 6.97
C ARG A 73 -9.49 0.61 8.44
N GLU A 74 -9.03 1.81 8.79
CA GLU A 74 -9.08 2.30 10.17
C GLU A 74 -10.52 2.54 10.65
N LEU A 75 -11.39 3.02 9.78
CA LEU A 75 -12.81 3.27 10.09
C LEU A 75 -13.63 1.98 10.20
N GLU A 76 -13.32 0.98 9.38
CA GLU A 76 -14.05 -0.30 9.32
C GLU A 76 -13.54 -1.33 10.32
N THR A 77 -12.32 -1.17 10.85
CA THR A 77 -11.81 -2.05 11.90
C THR A 77 -12.63 -1.79 13.18
N PRO A 78 -13.44 -2.75 13.68
CA PRO A 78 -14.15 -2.54 14.92
C PRO A 78 -13.11 -2.27 16.01
N LYS A 79 -13.18 -1.08 16.61
CA LYS A 79 -12.42 -0.74 17.81
C LYS A 79 -12.69 -1.84 18.82
N ARG A 80 -11.79 -2.82 18.93
CA ARG A 80 -11.89 -3.89 19.93
C ARG A 80 -12.08 -3.16 21.25
N ALA A 81 -13.27 -3.34 21.82
CA ALA A 81 -13.71 -2.67 23.02
C ALA A 81 -12.58 -2.72 24.05
N ARG A 82 -12.06 -1.55 24.46
CA ARG A 82 -11.46 -1.42 25.78
C ARG A 82 -12.59 -1.70 26.76
N LYS A 83 -12.79 -2.98 27.10
CA LYS A 83 -13.34 -3.37 28.39
C LYS A 83 -12.27 -2.96 29.40
N ASP A 84 -12.25 -1.69 29.74
CA ASP A 84 -11.68 -1.28 31.01
C ASP A 84 -12.52 -1.99 32.07
N SER A 85 -11.84 -2.95 32.69
CA SER A 85 -12.38 -3.74 33.78
C SER A 85 -12.59 -2.78 34.95
N LYS A 86 -13.80 -2.89 35.49
CA LYS A 86 -14.36 -2.33 36.72
C LYS A 86 -13.36 -1.90 37.78
#